data_AF-A0A6P4FRD5-F1
#
_entry.id   AF-A0A6P4FRD5-F1
#
_cell.length_a   1.000
_cell.length_b   1.000
_cell.length_c   1.000
_cell.angle_alpha   90.00
_cell.angle_beta   90.00
_cell.angle_gamma   90.00
#
_symmetry.space_group_name_H-M   'P 1'
#
loop_
_entity.id
_entity.type
_entity.pdbx_description
1 polymer ?
#
loop_
_entity_poly.entity_id
_entity_poly.type
_entity_poly.pdbx_seq_one_letter_code
_entity_poly.pdbx_strand_id
1 'polypeptide(L)'
;TVVNVLAALKIWERQMPRYSSMVLFELHKNKETGDYWVEIYFRNDPKGQAQKLTVPGCEFQCPLEKLLDLAKDVVPTEADANRCDSRNAGFTEPPLRGP
;
A
#
# COMPACT_ATOMS: atom_id res chain seq x y z
N THR A 1 -8.18 -3.86 -5.05
CA THR A 1 -7.30 -2.72 -4.71
C THR A 1 -6.89 -2.72 -3.24
N VAL A 2 -7.83 -2.63 -2.28
CA VAL A 2 -7.52 -2.60 -0.83
C VAL A 2 -6.60 -3.75 -0.39
N VAL A 3 -6.95 -4.99 -0.76
CA VAL A 3 -6.15 -6.19 -0.47
C VAL A 3 -4.72 -6.04 -0.96
N ASN A 4 -4.52 -5.64 -2.22
CA ASN A 4 -3.19 -5.56 -2.84
C ASN A 4 -2.31 -4.50 -2.16
N VAL A 5 -2.87 -3.36 -1.76
CA VAL A 5 -2.13 -2.31 -1.05
C VAL A 5 -1.69 -2.80 0.33
N LEU A 6 -2.60 -3.40 1.10
CA LEU A 6 -2.29 -3.92 2.44
C LEU A 6 -1.33 -5.12 2.37
N ALA A 7 -1.46 -5.96 1.34
CA ALA A 7 -0.58 -7.10 1.11
C ALA A 7 0.83 -6.66 0.71
N ALA A 8 0.97 -5.64 -0.14
CA ALA A 8 2.27 -5.06 -0.48
C ALA A 8 3.01 -4.54 0.77
N LEU A 9 2.29 -3.90 1.69
CA LEU A 9 2.83 -3.44 2.97
C LEU A 9 2.94 -4.54 4.04
N LYS A 10 2.64 -5.81 3.70
CA LYS A 10 2.68 -6.97 4.61
C LYS A 10 1.81 -6.83 5.87
N ILE A 11 0.70 -6.12 5.77
CA ILE A 11 -0.27 -5.86 6.86
C ILE A 11 -1.68 -6.40 6.56
N TRP A 12 -1.82 -7.20 5.51
CA TRP A 12 -3.07 -7.87 5.18
C TRP A 12 -3.23 -9.17 5.95
N GLU A 13 -4.32 -9.30 6.70
CA GLU A 13 -4.76 -10.56 7.27
C GLU A 13 -5.63 -11.33 6.27
N ARG A 14 -5.56 -12.67 6.29
CA ARG A 14 -6.31 -13.52 5.35
C ARG A 14 -7.81 -13.52 5.66
N GLN A 15 -8.52 -12.57 5.08
CA GLN A 15 -9.96 -12.39 5.18
C GLN A 15 -10.59 -12.02 3.83
N MET A 16 -11.92 -11.99 3.75
CA MET A 16 -12.60 -11.44 2.57
C MET A 16 -12.88 -9.94 2.80
N PRO A 17 -12.48 -9.04 1.88
CA PRO A 17 -12.87 -7.64 1.97
C PRO A 17 -14.38 -7.53 1.73
N ARG A 18 -15.11 -6.97 2.69
CA ARG A 18 -16.54 -6.69 2.55
C ARG A 18 -16.75 -5.46 1.66
N TYR A 19 -17.97 -5.31 1.16
CA TYR A 19 -18.37 -4.07 0.49
C TYR A 19 -18.17 -2.87 1.41
N SER A 20 -17.72 -1.77 0.82
CA SER A 20 -17.35 -0.55 1.55
C SER A 20 -16.21 -0.73 2.55
N SER A 21 -15.38 -1.76 2.37
CA SER A 21 -14.09 -1.84 3.06
C SER A 21 -13.19 -0.69 2.65
N MET A 22 -12.42 -0.18 3.61
CA MET A 22 -11.63 1.04 3.47
C MET A 22 -10.28 0.87 4.16
N VAL A 23 -9.23 1.30 3.49
CA VAL A 23 -7.94 1.58 4.11
C VAL A 23 -7.77 3.09 4.22
N LEU A 24 -7.33 3.57 5.37
CA LEU A 24 -7.06 4.98 5.63
C LEU A 24 -5.57 5.15 5.93
N PHE A 25 -4.97 6.17 5.31
CA PHE A 25 -3.61 6.61 5.58
C PHE A 25 -3.70 8.03 6.12
N GLU A 26 -3.29 8.24 7.37
CA GLU A 26 -3.27 9.56 8.00
C GLU A 26 -1.83 10.03 8.15
N LEU A 27 -1.49 11.16 7.53
CA LEU A 27 -0.20 11.82 7.69
C LEU A 27 -0.30 12.88 8.79
N HIS A 28 0.55 12.77 9.78
CA HIS A 28 0.62 13.68 10.91
C HIS A 28 1.94 14.45 10.91
N LYS A 29 1.94 15.62 11.55
CA LYS A 29 3.13 16.45 11.73
C LYS A 29 3.25 16.89 13.19
N ASN A 30 4.42 16.68 13.79
CA ASN A 30 4.74 17.20 15.10
C ASN A 30 4.93 18.72 14.99
N LYS A 31 4.19 19.50 15.78
CA LYS A 31 4.28 20.97 15.74
C LYS A 31 5.57 21.52 16.37
N GLU A 32 6.18 20.77 17.28
CA GLU A 32 7.39 21.17 18.01
C GLU A 32 8.65 20.74 17.27
N THR A 33 8.73 19.46 16.87
CA THR A 33 9.93 18.92 16.19
C THR A 33 9.88 19.08 14.68
N GLY A 34 8.68 19.20 14.10
CA GLY A 34 8.48 19.22 12.65
C GLY A 34 8.43 17.85 11.98
N ASP A 35 8.64 16.77 12.75
CA ASP A 35 8.68 15.39 12.24
C ASP A 35 7.33 14.90 11.72
N TYR A 36 7.37 13.99 10.76
CA TYR A 36 6.17 13.39 10.16
C TYR A 36 6.07 11.91 10.49
N TRP A 37 4.85 11.45 10.76
CA TRP A 37 4.54 10.03 10.87
C TRP A 37 3.22 9.69 10.17
N VAL A 38 3.06 8.43 9.82
CA VAL A 38 1.87 7.89 9.17
C VAL A 38 1.22 6.86 10.08
N GLU A 39 -0.10 6.95 10.19
CA GLU A 39 -0.95 5.94 10.82
C GLU A 39 -1.82 5.27 9.75
N ILE A 40 -1.93 3.93 9.81
CA ILE A 40 -2.70 3.15 8.85
C ILE A 40 -3.86 2.48 9.57
N TYR A 41 -5.05 2.61 9.00
CA TYR A 41 -6.25 1.97 9.51
C TYR A 41 -6.96 1.14 8.44
N PHE A 42 -7.61 0.06 8.86
CA PHE A 42 -8.46 -0.75 8.00
C PHE A 42 -9.84 -0.96 8.62
N ARG A 43 -10.89 -0.61 7.88
CA ARG A 43 -12.27 -0.86 8.28
C ARG A 43 -12.90 -1.87 7.31
N ASN A 44 -13.19 -3.06 7.81
CA ASN A 44 -13.89 -4.09 7.03
C ASN A 44 -15.39 -4.20 7.39
N ASP A 45 -15.86 -3.54 8.44
CA ASP A 45 -17.27 -3.52 8.83
C ASP A 45 -17.82 -2.10 8.79
N PRO A 46 -18.85 -1.80 7.96
CA PRO A 46 -19.45 -0.47 7.91
C PRO A 46 -19.97 0.05 9.26
N LYS A 47 -20.34 -0.85 10.17
CA LYS A 47 -20.79 -0.51 11.54
C LYS A 47 -19.68 -0.62 12.58
N GLY A 48 -18.51 -1.14 12.18
CA GLY A 48 -17.36 -1.32 13.04
C GLY A 48 -16.42 -0.12 13.03
N GLN A 49 -15.50 -0.11 13.99
CA GLN A 49 -14.42 0.87 14.04
C GLN A 49 -13.31 0.50 13.05
N ALA A 50 -12.53 1.50 12.63
CA ALA A 50 -11.34 1.27 11.84
C ALA A 50 -10.23 0.69 12.72
N GLN A 51 -9.69 -0.46 12.34
CA GLN A 51 -8.65 -1.16 13.08
C GLN A 51 -7.29 -0.56 12.76
N LYS A 52 -6.46 -0.37 13.78
CA LYS A 52 -5.07 0.08 13.63
C LYS A 52 -4.23 -1.02 12.99
N LEU A 53 -3.48 -0.68 11.94
CA LEU A 53 -2.53 -1.58 11.31
C LEU A 53 -1.10 -1.08 11.54
N THR A 54 -0.19 -2.00 11.84
CA THR A 54 1.23 -1.68 12.06
C THR A 54 2.08 -2.38 11.01
N VAL A 55 2.87 -1.61 10.26
CA VAL A 55 3.80 -2.15 9.26
C VAL A 55 4.91 -2.92 9.98
N PRO A 56 5.23 -4.17 9.57
CA PRO A 56 6.32 -4.93 10.17
C PRO A 56 7.63 -4.14 10.17
N GLY A 57 8.29 -4.08 11.33
CA GLY A 57 9.52 -3.31 11.50
C GLY A 57 9.30 -1.83 11.86
N CYS A 58 8.05 -1.36 11.98
CA CYS A 58 7.69 -0.03 12.44
C CYS A 58 6.81 -0.06 13.70
N GLU A 59 6.62 1.10 14.32
CA GLU A 59 5.57 1.32 15.32
C GLU A 59 4.27 1.77 14.65
N PHE A 60 3.17 1.84 15.39
CA PHE A 60 1.88 2.28 14.85
C PHE A 60 1.96 3.70 14.27
N GLN A 61 2.62 4.63 14.98
CA GLN A 61 2.96 5.95 14.48
C GLN A 61 4.28 5.87 13.71
N CYS A 62 4.21 5.35 12.49
CA CYS A 62 5.42 5.02 11.74
C CYS A 62 6.08 6.30 11.19
N PRO A 63 7.34 6.63 11.53
CA PRO A 63 8.02 7.77 10.95
C PRO A 63 8.02 7.70 9.43
N LEU A 64 7.72 8.80 8.76
CA LEU A 64 7.49 8.82 7.30
C LEU A 64 8.68 8.23 6.53
N GLU A 65 9.90 8.67 6.83
CA GLU A 65 11.12 8.18 6.17
C GLU A 65 11.33 6.67 6.36
N LYS A 66 10.98 6.15 7.54
CA LYS A 66 11.07 4.72 7.83
C LYS A 66 10.02 3.92 7.06
N LEU A 67 8.79 4.45 6.94
CA LEU A 67 7.76 3.81 6.12
C LEU A 67 8.17 3.76 4.65
N LEU A 68 8.74 4.85 4.13
CA LEU A 68 9.24 4.91 2.75
C LEU A 68 10.35 3.88 2.53
N ASP A 69 11.29 3.76 3.47
CA ASP A 69 12.36 2.76 3.42
C ASP A 69 11.81 1.33 3.38
N LEU A 70 10.87 1.00 4.27
CA LEU A 70 10.21 -0.31 4.31
C LEU A 70 9.37 -0.61 3.06
N ALA A 71 8.88 0.42 2.36
CA ALA A 71 8.07 0.27 1.16
C ALA A 71 8.89 0.18 -0.15
N LYS A 72 10.21 0.41 -0.12
CA LYS A 72 11.07 0.42 -1.32
C LYS A 72 10.95 -0.84 -2.17
N ASP A 73 10.85 -2.01 -1.55
CA ASP A 73 10.79 -3.29 -2.26
C ASP A 73 9.50 -3.51 -3.05
N VAL A 74 8.46 -2.73 -2.79
CA VAL A 74 7.14 -2.89 -3.41
C VAL A 74 6.69 -1.69 -4.24
N VAL A 75 7.45 -0.59 -4.22
CA VAL A 75 7.24 0.57 -5.09
C VAL A 75 8.11 0.39 -6.34
N PRO A 76 7.52 0.22 -7.53
CA PRO A 76 8.27 0.07 -8.76
C PRO A 76 9.16 1.28 -9.03
N THR A 77 10.36 1.03 -9.52
CA THR A 77 11.31 2.04 -9.96
C THR A 77 11.47 2.01 -11.48
N GLU A 78 12.24 2.94 -12.05
CA GLU A 78 12.63 2.89 -13.47
C GLU A 78 13.29 1.56 -13.87
N ALA A 79 14.00 0.91 -12.94
CA ALA A 79 14.59 -0.40 -13.19
C ALA A 79 13.54 -1.51 -13.36
N ASP A 80 12.30 -1.31 -12.89
CA ASP A 80 11.18 -2.23 -13.01
C ASP A 80 10.32 -1.98 -14.27
N ALA A 81 10.63 -0.98 -15.09
CA ALA A 81 9.79 -0.56 -16.23
C ALA A 81 9.44 -1.73 -17.16
N ASN A 82 10.41 -2.61 -17.42
CA ASN A 82 10.27 -3.75 -18.35
C ASN A 82 9.87 -5.06 -17.64
N ARG A 83 9.51 -5.01 -16.34
CA ARG A 83 9.23 -6.20 -15.53
C ARG A 83 7.96 -6.95 -16.00
N CYS A 84 7.05 -6.24 -16.65
CA CYS A 84 5.84 -6.79 -17.23
C CYS A 84 6.00 -7.19 -18.71
N ASP A 85 7.17 -6.95 -19.31
CA ASP A 85 7.41 -7.30 -20.70
C ASP A 85 7.37 -8.82 -20.91
N SER A 86 6.77 -9.22 -22.02
CA SER A 86 6.73 -10.61 -22.41
C SER A 86 8.14 -11.10 -22.74
N ARG A 87 8.54 -12.22 -22.16
CA ARG A 87 9.79 -12.92 -22.54
C ARG A 87 9.66 -13.68 -23.85
N ASN A 88 8.47 -13.72 -24.45
CA ASN A 88 8.23 -14.39 -25.72
C ASN A 88 8.59 -13.45 -26.88
N ALA A 89 9.57 -13.84 -27.69
CA ALA A 89 10.03 -13.08 -28.85
C ALA A 89 8.97 -12.86 -29.94
N GLY A 90 7.91 -13.69 -29.97
CA GLY A 90 6.76 -13.53 -30.88
C GLY A 90 5.58 -12.78 -30.27
N PHE A 91 5.72 -12.20 -29.08
CA PHE A 91 4.65 -11.42 -28.48
C PHE A 91 4.50 -10.07 -29.19
N THR A 92 3.30 -9.82 -29.68
CA THR A 92 2.88 -8.49 -30.15
C THR A 92 1.84 -7.97 -29.18
N GLU A 93 2.09 -6.81 -28.59
CA GLU A 93 1.11 -6.18 -27.71
C GLU A 93 -0.20 -5.99 -28.50
N PRO A 94 -1.34 -6.47 -27.97
CA PRO A 94 -2.60 -6.26 -28.66
C PRO A 94 -2.85 -4.75 -28.78
N PRO A 95 -3.48 -4.30 -29.88
CA PRO A 95 -3.81 -2.90 -30.03
C PRO A 95 -4.61 -2.43 -28.81
N LEU A 96 -4.27 -1.25 -28.30
CA LEU A 96 -4.97 -0.66 -27.17
C LEU A 96 -6.47 -0.65 -27.48
N ARG A 97 -7.25 -1.39 -26.68
CA ARG A 97 -8.70 -1.30 -26.73
C ARG A 97 -9.08 0.02 -26.06
N GLY A 98 -9.36 1.03 -26.87
CA GLY A 98 -10.04 2.25 -26.44
C GLY A 98 -11.50 1.96 -26.08
N PRO A 99 -12.21 2.95 -25.48
CA PRO A 99 -13.67 2.86 -25.33
C PRO A 99 -14.38 2.72 -26.67
#